data_AF-X0U091-F1
#
_entry.id   AF-X0U091-F1
#
_cell.length_a   1.000
_cell.length_b   1.000
_cell.length_c   1.000
_cell.angle_alpha   90.00
_cell.angle_beta   90.00
_cell.angle_gamma   90.00
#
_symmetry.space_group_name_H-M   'P 1'
#
loop_
_entity.id
_entity.type
_entity.pdbx_description
1 polymer ?
#
loop_
_entity_poly.entity_id
_entity_poly.type
_entity_poly.pdbx_seq_one_letter_code
_entity_poly.pdbx_strand_id
1 'polypeptide(L)'
;SPLHESPNYNRIKLDFIRVARLMEEIRERYPDRFPTERYPDLFAAPQARQIFDYYIDIYVNDILFPSIGDCGGIGNMIRRTPTRYSLLTHEYLFAVERYGDPRYVRACVDENGKPLAGELWETYPEAAIQATLLDSTGRFGRSSRLLDAYGVAILESGDNGKKRSFFLNYTALRGHWQGDPLTIGLYARGVDLLPDLGYPKTWDYRWQYDSNSLAHNTITIDETQPAREIGNLGRLFAVEDGVHVITASHQPYVHGIRKSAPKNDLFERTTVMVDVDSERSYV
;
A
#
# COMPACT_ATOMS: atom_id res chain seq x y z
N SER A 1 -3.62 -13.11 4.23
CA SER A 1 -2.60 -12.24 3.62
C SER A 1 -1.37 -12.18 4.53
N PRO A 2 -0.13 -12.18 4.01
CA PRO A 2 1.06 -11.91 4.82
C PRO A 2 1.12 -10.45 5.30
N LEU A 3 0.31 -9.56 4.71
CA LEU A 3 0.24 -8.14 5.00
C LEU A 3 -0.80 -7.90 6.10
N HIS A 4 -0.37 -7.33 7.23
CA HIS A 4 -1.19 -7.09 8.42
C HIS A 4 -0.68 -5.92 9.26
N GLU A 5 0.30 -5.19 8.72
CA GLU A 5 0.91 -4.00 9.29
C GLU A 5 0.51 -2.81 8.42
N SER A 6 0.72 -1.59 8.91
CA SER A 6 0.58 -0.40 8.07
C SER A 6 1.48 -0.49 6.82
N PRO A 7 1.19 0.28 5.76
CA PRO A 7 1.92 0.16 4.51
C PRO A 7 3.44 0.35 4.61
N ASN A 8 3.90 1.22 5.51
CA ASN A 8 5.34 1.40 5.76
C ASN A 8 5.97 0.19 6.47
N TYR A 9 5.25 -0.44 7.40
CA TYR A 9 5.79 -1.50 8.24
C TYR A 9 5.72 -2.90 7.62
N ASN A 10 4.89 -3.11 6.59
CA ASN A 10 4.89 -4.38 5.86
C ASN A 10 6.28 -4.72 5.29
N ARG A 11 7.14 -3.73 5.04
CA ARG A 11 8.47 -3.91 4.43
C ARG A 11 9.42 -4.69 5.33
N ILE A 12 9.20 -4.69 6.65
CA ILE A 12 10.08 -5.40 7.62
C ILE A 12 10.15 -6.90 7.32
N LYS A 13 9.13 -7.44 6.65
CA LYS A 13 9.09 -8.85 6.21
C LYS A 13 10.16 -9.15 5.15
N LEU A 14 10.70 -8.12 4.49
CA LEU A 14 11.78 -8.25 3.52
C LEU A 14 13.17 -8.28 4.17
N ASP A 15 13.30 -8.05 5.48
CA ASP A 15 14.56 -8.29 6.20
C ASP A 15 15.00 -9.77 6.08
N PHE A 16 14.04 -10.68 5.81
CA PHE A 16 14.31 -12.08 5.51
C PHE A 16 15.08 -12.31 4.19
N ILE A 17 15.19 -11.32 3.29
CA ILE A 17 16.05 -11.42 2.09
C ILE A 17 17.50 -11.70 2.50
N ARG A 18 17.98 -11.04 3.55
CA ARG A 18 19.33 -11.28 4.09
C ARG A 18 19.51 -12.70 4.59
N VAL A 19 18.47 -13.25 5.22
CA VAL A 19 18.46 -14.65 5.70
C VAL A 19 18.46 -15.60 4.50
N ALA A 20 17.67 -15.33 3.47
CA ALA A 20 17.60 -16.16 2.27
C ALA A 20 18.96 -16.24 1.56
N ARG A 21 19.60 -15.09 1.30
CA ARG A 21 20.95 -15.02 0.72
C ARG A 21 21.99 -15.78 1.56
N LEU A 22 21.98 -15.58 2.88
CA LEU A 22 22.89 -16.30 3.78
C LEU A 22 22.66 -17.83 3.74
N MET A 23 21.40 -18.26 3.67
CA MET A 23 21.07 -19.68 3.58
C MET A 23 21.54 -20.30 2.25
N GLU A 24 21.54 -19.55 1.15
CA GLU A 24 22.13 -19.99 -0.12
C GLU A 24 23.64 -20.19 0.02
N GLU A 25 24.38 -19.20 0.55
CA GLU A 25 25.83 -19.33 0.78
C GLU A 25 26.19 -20.49 1.73
N ILE A 26 25.39 -20.70 2.78
CA ILE A 26 25.59 -21.81 3.72
C ILE A 26 25.39 -23.15 3.01
N ARG A 27 24.37 -23.28 2.15
CA ARG A 27 24.11 -24.52 1.41
C ARG A 27 25.21 -24.80 0.38
N GLU A 28 25.78 -23.78 -0.25
CA GLU A 28 26.95 -23.96 -1.13
C GLU A 28 28.17 -24.53 -0.38
N ARG A 29 28.40 -24.07 0.86
CA ARG A 29 29.54 -24.51 1.68
C ARG A 29 29.29 -25.82 2.44
N TYR A 30 28.04 -26.08 2.81
CA TYR A 30 27.62 -27.20 3.65
C TYR A 30 26.30 -27.83 3.14
N PRO A 31 26.31 -28.50 1.98
CA PRO A 31 25.10 -28.94 1.29
C PRO A 31 24.21 -29.86 2.14
N ASP A 32 24.81 -30.70 2.99
CA ASP A 32 24.07 -31.69 3.79
C ASP A 32 23.48 -31.14 5.10
N ARG A 33 23.85 -29.91 5.53
CA ARG A 33 23.46 -29.38 6.85
C ARG A 33 22.07 -28.73 6.87
N PHE A 34 21.67 -28.10 5.77
CA PHE A 34 20.42 -27.33 5.69
C PHE A 34 19.60 -27.66 4.43
N PRO A 35 19.11 -28.91 4.33
CA PRO A 35 18.33 -29.35 3.18
C PRO A 35 17.02 -28.57 3.06
N THR A 36 16.59 -28.29 1.84
CA THR A 36 15.41 -27.45 1.54
C THR A 36 14.11 -28.09 2.00
N GLU A 37 14.05 -29.42 2.16
CA GLU A 37 12.90 -30.15 2.68
C GLU A 37 12.61 -29.80 4.15
N ARG A 38 13.65 -29.49 4.92
CA ARG A 38 13.54 -29.11 6.34
C ARG A 38 13.66 -27.60 6.57
N TYR A 39 14.43 -26.93 5.72
CA TYR A 39 14.70 -25.50 5.77
C TYR A 39 14.34 -24.89 4.41
N PRO A 40 13.04 -24.74 4.11
CA PRO A 40 12.58 -24.31 2.80
C PRO A 40 13.04 -22.88 2.47
N ASP A 41 13.15 -22.60 1.17
CA ASP A 41 13.32 -21.24 0.69
C ASP A 41 12.04 -20.43 0.96
N LEU A 42 12.18 -19.39 1.77
CA LEU A 42 11.09 -18.49 2.16
C LEU A 42 10.50 -17.74 0.95
N PHE A 43 11.30 -17.49 -0.09
CA PHE A 43 10.89 -16.75 -1.28
C PHE A 43 10.47 -17.64 -2.45
N ALA A 44 10.52 -18.97 -2.30
CA ALA A 44 9.95 -19.89 -3.29
C ALA A 44 8.42 -19.91 -3.28
N ALA A 45 7.80 -19.53 -2.15
CA ALA A 45 6.34 -19.53 -2.00
C ALA A 45 5.70 -18.39 -2.82
N PRO A 46 4.58 -18.62 -3.55
CA PRO A 46 3.90 -17.57 -4.32
C PRO A 46 3.51 -16.34 -3.49
N GLN A 47 3.23 -16.52 -2.20
CA GLN A 47 2.89 -15.44 -1.27
C GLN A 47 4.07 -14.49 -1.03
N ALA A 48 5.31 -14.96 -1.17
CA ALA A 48 6.50 -14.12 -1.04
C ALA A 48 6.67 -13.18 -2.24
N ARG A 49 6.14 -13.53 -3.42
CA ARG A 49 6.05 -12.60 -4.56
C ARG A 49 5.02 -11.49 -4.31
N GLN A 50 3.90 -11.82 -3.66
CA GLN A 50 2.78 -10.89 -3.46
C GLN A 50 3.15 -9.62 -2.67
N ILE A 51 4.18 -9.66 -1.81
CA ILE A 51 4.62 -8.45 -1.11
C ILE A 51 5.23 -7.42 -2.07
N PHE A 52 5.97 -7.86 -3.09
CA PHE A 52 6.55 -6.99 -4.11
C PHE A 52 5.46 -6.41 -5.00
N ASP A 53 4.51 -7.25 -5.42
CA ASP A 53 3.33 -6.81 -6.17
C ASP A 53 2.53 -5.76 -5.39
N TYR A 54 2.26 -6.03 -4.10
CA TYR A 54 1.59 -5.09 -3.21
C TYR A 54 2.26 -3.72 -3.17
N TYR A 55 3.59 -3.67 -3.07
CA TYR A 55 4.33 -2.42 -2.97
C TYR A 55 4.34 -1.61 -4.26
N ILE A 56 4.06 -2.23 -5.41
CA ILE A 56 3.73 -1.53 -6.66
C ILE A 56 2.25 -1.14 -6.66
N ASP A 57 1.36 -2.05 -6.31
CA ASP A 57 -0.07 -1.88 -6.55
C ASP A 57 -0.73 -0.93 -5.56
N ILE A 58 -0.20 -0.73 -4.35
CA ILE A 58 -0.84 0.16 -3.37
C ILE A 58 -0.63 1.67 -3.65
N TYR A 59 0.26 2.04 -4.56
CA TYR A 59 0.59 3.45 -4.86
C TYR A 59 -0.60 4.25 -5.41
N VAL A 60 -0.98 5.33 -4.75
CA VAL A 60 -2.06 6.22 -5.16
C VAL A 60 -1.51 7.37 -6.00
N ASN A 61 -2.18 7.68 -7.10
CA ASN A 61 -1.85 8.76 -8.05
C ASN A 61 -0.43 8.66 -8.64
N ASP A 62 0.19 7.48 -8.57
CA ASP A 62 1.60 7.22 -8.90
C ASP A 62 2.63 8.03 -8.09
N ILE A 63 2.21 8.66 -6.99
CA ILE A 63 3.06 9.60 -6.24
C ILE A 63 3.31 9.13 -4.81
N LEU A 64 2.33 8.49 -4.18
CA LEU A 64 2.34 8.30 -2.74
C LEU A 64 1.69 6.99 -2.30
N PHE A 65 1.99 6.63 -1.07
CA PHE A 65 1.33 5.58 -0.34
C PHE A 65 0.09 6.13 0.38
N PRO A 66 -1.03 5.38 0.43
CA PRO A 66 -2.18 5.79 1.21
C PRO A 66 -1.79 5.87 2.69
N SER A 67 -2.19 6.94 3.36
CA SER A 67 -2.02 7.11 4.80
C SER A 67 -2.99 6.17 5.51
N ILE A 68 -2.51 4.98 5.85
CA ILE A 68 -3.24 3.92 6.53
C ILE A 68 -2.38 3.47 7.70
N GLY A 69 -2.91 3.46 8.93
CA GLY A 69 -2.12 3.23 10.14
C GLY A 69 -0.93 4.19 10.24
N ASP A 70 0.19 3.74 10.82
CA ASP A 70 1.43 4.51 10.87
C ASP A 70 2.07 4.60 9.48
N CYS A 71 1.54 5.49 8.64
CA CYS A 71 2.00 5.71 7.27
C CYS A 71 1.61 7.10 6.78
N GLY A 72 2.39 7.61 5.84
CA GLY A 72 2.16 8.94 5.26
C GLY A 72 2.35 10.05 6.27
N GLY A 73 1.64 11.15 6.04
CA GLY A 73 1.59 12.28 6.96
C GLY A 73 1.20 13.58 6.29
N ILE A 74 0.73 14.51 7.09
CA ILE A 74 0.35 15.85 6.61
C ILE A 74 1.60 16.63 6.19
N GLY A 75 1.55 17.23 5.01
CA GLY A 75 2.63 18.03 4.45
C GLY A 75 2.10 19.25 3.71
N ASN A 76 3.01 20.03 3.14
CA ASN A 76 2.63 21.17 2.30
C ASN A 76 1.78 20.69 1.12
N MET A 77 0.70 21.43 0.83
CA MET A 77 -0.12 21.22 -0.36
C MET A 77 0.66 21.68 -1.59
N ILE A 78 1.49 20.78 -2.12
CA ILE A 78 2.31 21.00 -3.31
C ILE A 78 1.93 20.01 -4.39
N ARG A 79 2.05 20.45 -5.65
CA ARG A 79 1.94 19.56 -6.79
C ARG A 79 3.22 18.73 -6.91
N ARG A 80 3.07 17.42 -6.90
CA ARG A 80 4.15 16.44 -7.06
C ARG A 80 4.05 15.75 -8.42
N THR A 81 5.20 15.31 -8.91
CA THR A 81 5.31 14.41 -10.07
C THR A 81 5.79 13.04 -9.58
N PRO A 82 5.41 11.94 -10.27
CA PRO A 82 5.94 10.62 -9.95
C PRO A 82 7.47 10.61 -10.08
N THR A 83 8.17 10.32 -8.97
CA THR A 83 9.63 10.13 -8.96
C THR A 83 10.01 8.69 -8.63
N ARG A 84 9.05 7.91 -8.12
CA ARG A 84 9.19 6.51 -7.73
C ARG A 84 7.87 5.81 -7.96
N TYR A 85 7.93 4.53 -8.25
CA TYR A 85 6.74 3.71 -8.49
C TYR A 85 6.46 2.72 -7.36
N SER A 86 7.31 2.72 -6.33
CA SER A 86 7.17 1.88 -5.16
C SER A 86 7.98 2.45 -3.98
N LEU A 87 7.65 2.00 -2.77
CA LEU A 87 8.38 2.34 -1.54
C LEU A 87 9.62 1.47 -1.39
N LEU A 88 9.57 0.23 -1.88
CA LEU A 88 10.74 -0.62 -1.93
C LEU A 88 11.72 -0.07 -2.97
N THR A 89 13.00 -0.36 -2.74
CA THR A 89 14.09 0.15 -3.55
C THR A 89 15.02 -1.02 -3.92
N HIS A 90 16.12 -1.19 -3.20
CA HIS A 90 17.08 -2.29 -3.39
C HIS A 90 16.43 -3.68 -3.26
N GLU A 91 15.34 -3.82 -2.50
CA GLU A 91 14.62 -5.09 -2.36
C GLU A 91 14.09 -5.61 -3.71
N TYR A 92 13.83 -4.72 -4.68
CA TYR A 92 13.46 -5.15 -6.02
C TYR A 92 14.63 -5.75 -6.81
N LEU A 93 15.89 -5.49 -6.47
CA LEU A 93 17.01 -6.15 -7.14
C LEU A 93 17.00 -7.65 -6.86
N PHE A 94 16.77 -8.01 -5.60
CA PHE A 94 16.45 -9.38 -5.23
C PHE A 94 15.23 -9.91 -5.99
N ALA A 95 14.13 -9.14 -6.08
CA ALA A 95 12.92 -9.59 -6.77
C ALA A 95 13.10 -9.78 -8.29
N VAL A 96 13.91 -8.94 -8.94
CA VAL A 96 14.24 -9.04 -10.36
C VAL A 96 15.01 -10.33 -10.63
N GLU A 97 16.04 -10.61 -9.83
CA GLU A 97 16.80 -11.85 -9.91
C GLU A 97 15.93 -13.07 -9.62
N ARG A 98 15.10 -12.99 -8.58
CA ARG A 98 14.31 -14.12 -8.08
C ARG A 98 13.13 -14.48 -8.99
N TYR A 99 12.46 -13.49 -9.57
CA TYR A 99 11.16 -13.65 -10.22
C TYR A 99 11.10 -13.14 -11.67
N GLY A 100 12.02 -12.27 -12.10
CA GLY A 100 12.11 -11.79 -13.48
C GLY A 100 10.91 -10.97 -13.99
N ASP A 101 10.09 -10.39 -13.10
CA ASP A 101 8.95 -9.56 -13.51
C ASP A 101 9.43 -8.16 -13.97
N PRO A 102 9.12 -7.74 -15.21
CA PRO A 102 9.47 -6.41 -15.73
C PRO A 102 9.00 -5.24 -14.86
N ARG A 103 7.91 -5.40 -14.09
CA ARG A 103 7.44 -4.38 -13.16
C ARG A 103 8.42 -4.12 -12.03
N TYR A 104 9.15 -5.15 -11.56
CA TYR A 104 10.14 -5.00 -10.49
C TYR A 104 11.36 -4.21 -10.98
N VAL A 105 11.74 -4.40 -12.24
CA VAL A 105 12.76 -3.57 -12.89
C VAL A 105 12.35 -2.10 -12.91
N ARG A 106 11.13 -1.78 -13.37
CA ARG A 106 10.69 -0.37 -13.37
C ARG A 106 10.60 0.20 -11.95
N ALA A 107 10.24 -0.60 -10.97
CA ALA A 107 10.13 -0.17 -9.59
C ALA A 107 11.48 0.07 -8.90
N CYS A 108 12.58 -0.51 -9.39
CA CYS A 108 13.91 -0.37 -8.79
C CYS A 108 14.73 0.82 -9.34
N VAL A 109 14.24 1.51 -10.37
CA VAL A 109 14.97 2.57 -11.07
C VAL A 109 14.24 3.91 -11.11
N ASP A 110 15.00 4.98 -11.28
CA ASP A 110 14.48 6.31 -11.57
C ASP A 110 14.03 6.45 -13.04
N GLU A 111 13.57 7.64 -13.41
CA GLU A 111 13.10 7.94 -14.76
C GLU A 111 14.18 7.78 -15.84
N ASN A 112 15.46 7.89 -15.49
CA ASN A 112 16.61 7.74 -16.37
C ASN A 112 17.16 6.30 -16.38
N GLY A 113 16.52 5.38 -15.65
CA GLY A 113 16.95 4.00 -15.53
C GLY A 113 18.07 3.76 -14.53
N LYS A 114 18.44 4.77 -13.72
CA LYS A 114 19.43 4.61 -12.67
C LYS A 114 18.79 3.94 -11.45
N PRO A 115 19.49 3.00 -10.77
CA PRO A 115 19.01 2.43 -9.51
C PRO A 115 18.59 3.50 -8.49
N LEU A 116 17.43 3.30 -7.86
CA LEU A 116 16.97 4.15 -6.75
C LEU A 116 17.77 3.93 -5.47
N ALA A 117 18.23 2.70 -5.25
CA ALA A 117 19.12 2.31 -4.16
C ALA A 117 19.87 1.02 -4.55
N GLY A 118 20.88 0.66 -3.76
CA GLY A 118 21.63 -0.59 -3.87
C GLY A 118 22.63 -0.73 -2.73
N GLU A 119 23.13 -1.94 -2.50
CA GLU A 119 24.19 -2.19 -1.52
C GLU A 119 25.59 -2.13 -2.18
N LEU A 120 26.64 -1.92 -1.37
CA LEU A 120 28.02 -1.72 -1.84
C LEU A 120 28.54 -2.87 -2.72
N TRP A 121 28.06 -4.08 -2.49
CA TRP A 121 28.52 -5.31 -3.14
C TRP A 121 27.44 -6.01 -3.97
N GLU A 122 26.27 -5.38 -4.13
CA GLU A 122 25.16 -5.96 -4.87
C GLU A 122 25.40 -5.82 -6.38
N THR A 123 25.31 -6.94 -7.11
CA THR A 123 25.44 -6.90 -8.57
C THR A 123 24.17 -6.30 -9.17
N TYR A 124 24.34 -5.31 -10.04
CA TYR A 124 23.23 -4.62 -10.67
C TYR A 124 22.97 -5.18 -12.08
N PRO A 125 21.77 -5.69 -12.40
CA PRO A 125 21.49 -6.31 -13.70
C PRO A 125 21.23 -5.25 -14.79
N GLU A 126 22.21 -4.37 -15.05
CA GLU A 126 22.09 -3.20 -15.93
C GLU A 126 21.49 -3.54 -17.31
N ALA A 127 21.98 -4.61 -17.96
CA ALA A 127 21.50 -5.00 -19.29
C ALA A 127 20.02 -5.40 -19.29
N ALA A 128 19.56 -6.15 -18.28
CA ALA A 128 18.15 -6.53 -18.15
C ALA A 128 17.27 -5.31 -17.86
N ILE A 129 17.81 -4.37 -17.10
CA ILE A 129 17.14 -3.11 -16.76
C ILE A 129 16.94 -2.25 -18.00
N GLN A 130 18.01 -2.00 -18.76
CA GLN A 130 17.94 -1.22 -20.00
C GLN A 130 17.01 -1.88 -21.02
N ALA A 131 17.05 -3.21 -21.18
CA ALA A 131 16.15 -3.93 -22.07
C ALA A 131 14.67 -3.75 -21.68
N THR A 132 14.36 -3.80 -20.38
CA THR A 132 12.99 -3.62 -19.89
C THR A 132 12.50 -2.18 -20.02
N LEU A 133 13.39 -1.19 -19.88
CA LEU A 133 13.03 0.23 -20.01
C LEU A 133 12.70 0.65 -21.45
N LEU A 134 13.28 -0.04 -22.44
CA LEU A 134 12.92 0.12 -23.84
C LEU A 134 11.55 -0.50 -24.16
N ASP A 135 11.10 -1.43 -23.33
CA ASP A 135 9.79 -2.05 -23.44
C ASP A 135 8.72 -1.25 -22.69
N SER A 136 7.59 -1.01 -23.35
CA SER A 136 6.44 -0.34 -22.76
C SER A 136 5.73 -1.18 -21.69
N THR A 137 6.00 -2.49 -21.62
CA THR A 137 5.43 -3.44 -20.64
C THR A 137 5.68 -3.06 -19.18
N GLY A 138 6.71 -2.26 -18.90
CA GLY A 138 7.04 -1.75 -17.56
C GLY A 138 6.28 -0.48 -17.15
N ARG A 139 5.48 0.15 -18.02
CA ARG A 139 4.74 1.38 -17.64
C ARG A 139 3.58 1.05 -16.70
N PHE A 140 3.59 1.64 -15.50
CA PHE A 140 2.49 1.51 -14.55
C PHE A 140 1.27 2.33 -14.97
N GLY A 141 0.49 1.82 -15.93
CA GLY A 141 -0.85 2.32 -16.22
C GLY A 141 -1.83 1.91 -15.13
N ARG A 142 -1.66 2.41 -13.90
CA ARG A 142 -2.56 2.03 -12.80
C ARG A 142 -3.95 2.61 -13.03
N SER A 143 -4.92 1.71 -13.15
CA SER A 143 -6.34 1.99 -13.11
C SER A 143 -6.90 1.72 -11.71
N SER A 144 -8.21 1.88 -11.58
CA SER A 144 -8.91 1.47 -10.37
C SER A 144 -8.69 -0.01 -10.08
N ARG A 145 -8.45 -0.35 -8.81
CA ARG A 145 -8.10 -1.71 -8.40
C ARG A 145 -8.44 -1.96 -6.94
N LEU A 146 -8.55 -3.25 -6.64
CA LEU A 146 -8.88 -3.77 -5.33
C LEU A 146 -7.73 -4.61 -4.79
N LEU A 147 -7.14 -4.21 -3.68
CA LEU A 147 -6.15 -4.99 -2.95
C LEU A 147 -6.87 -5.66 -1.77
N ASP A 148 -7.81 -6.54 -2.09
CA ASP A 148 -8.78 -7.06 -1.12
C ASP A 148 -8.14 -7.83 0.03
N ALA A 149 -7.09 -8.60 -0.29
CA ALA A 149 -6.34 -9.35 0.70
C ALA A 149 -5.67 -8.45 1.77
N TYR A 150 -5.41 -7.18 1.44
CA TYR A 150 -4.93 -6.19 2.41
C TYR A 150 -6.09 -5.41 3.04
N GLY A 151 -7.10 -5.08 2.22
CA GLY A 151 -8.28 -4.32 2.63
C GLY A 151 -8.23 -2.87 2.16
N VAL A 152 -7.79 -2.60 0.93
CA VAL A 152 -7.82 -1.26 0.36
C VAL A 152 -8.35 -1.30 -1.07
N ALA A 153 -9.21 -0.34 -1.41
CA ALA A 153 -9.63 -0.08 -2.77
C ALA A 153 -9.10 1.26 -3.21
N ILE A 154 -8.65 1.35 -4.46
CA ILE A 154 -8.14 2.57 -5.06
C ILE A 154 -8.92 2.78 -6.35
N LEU A 155 -9.68 3.86 -6.43
CA LEU A 155 -10.37 4.32 -7.64
C LEU A 155 -9.44 5.32 -8.33
N GLU A 156 -9.10 5.09 -9.60
CA GLU A 156 -8.24 6.00 -10.37
C GLU A 156 -8.76 6.17 -11.80
N SER A 157 -8.62 7.40 -12.29
CA SER A 157 -8.87 7.77 -13.68
C SER A 157 -7.96 8.92 -14.13
N GLY A 158 -7.76 9.02 -15.44
CA GLY A 158 -6.92 10.03 -16.08
C GLY A 158 -5.44 9.71 -16.13
N ASP A 159 -4.73 10.48 -16.96
CA ASP A 159 -3.32 10.32 -17.27
C ASP A 159 -2.58 11.68 -17.30
N ASN A 160 -1.28 11.68 -17.60
CA ASN A 160 -0.52 12.87 -18.02
C ASN A 160 -0.71 14.14 -17.14
N GLY A 161 -0.62 13.99 -15.81
CA GLY A 161 -0.77 15.10 -14.86
C GLY A 161 -2.22 15.54 -14.59
N LYS A 162 -3.19 14.85 -15.20
CA LYS A 162 -4.64 14.96 -14.93
C LYS A 162 -5.16 13.82 -14.06
N LYS A 163 -4.29 12.92 -13.59
CA LYS A 163 -4.70 11.75 -12.81
C LYS A 163 -5.48 12.16 -11.55
N ARG A 164 -6.58 11.47 -11.28
CA ARG A 164 -7.40 11.60 -10.08
C ARG A 164 -7.52 10.23 -9.43
N SER A 165 -7.43 10.22 -8.12
CA SER A 165 -7.36 8.99 -7.35
C SER A 165 -8.08 9.17 -6.02
N PHE A 166 -8.88 8.19 -5.67
CA PHE A 166 -9.51 8.07 -4.36
C PHE A 166 -9.15 6.72 -3.77
N PHE A 167 -8.89 6.65 -2.47
CA PHE A 167 -8.76 5.35 -1.80
C PHE A 167 -9.73 5.22 -0.64
N LEU A 168 -10.18 3.99 -0.40
CA LEU A 168 -10.95 3.61 0.78
C LEU A 168 -10.19 2.53 1.55
N ASN A 169 -9.84 2.84 2.80
CA ASN A 169 -9.18 1.95 3.73
C ASN A 169 -10.21 1.08 4.47
N TYR A 170 -10.30 -0.20 4.17
CA TYR A 170 -11.04 -1.18 4.97
C TYR A 170 -10.08 -2.27 5.48
N THR A 171 -8.85 -1.90 5.82
CA THR A 171 -7.88 -2.85 6.36
C THR A 171 -8.26 -3.23 7.79
N ALA A 172 -7.97 -4.48 8.19
CA ALA A 172 -8.00 -4.91 9.59
C ALA A 172 -6.57 -5.10 10.10
N LEU A 173 -5.87 -3.98 10.28
CA LEU A 173 -4.47 -3.99 10.71
C LEU A 173 -4.32 -4.62 12.10
N ARG A 174 -3.24 -5.39 12.26
CA ARG A 174 -2.81 -5.92 13.56
C ARG A 174 -1.76 -5.01 14.17
N GLY A 175 -0.64 -4.76 13.50
CA GLY A 175 0.37 -3.86 14.03
C GLY A 175 0.30 -2.48 13.37
N HIS A 176 0.87 -1.49 14.06
CA HIS A 176 0.97 -0.10 13.58
C HIS A 176 -0.36 0.49 13.08
N TRP A 177 -1.46 0.04 13.69
CA TRP A 177 -2.81 0.49 13.41
C TRP A 177 -3.07 1.85 14.07
N GLN A 178 -4.06 2.56 13.53
CA GLN A 178 -4.59 3.80 14.07
C GLN A 178 -6.12 3.77 14.06
N GLY A 179 -6.78 4.78 14.60
CA GLY A 179 -8.23 4.89 14.65
C GLY A 179 -8.87 5.22 13.30
N ASP A 180 -8.41 4.60 12.22
CA ASP A 180 -8.68 4.99 10.83
C ASP A 180 -9.53 3.98 10.00
N PRO A 181 -10.47 3.20 10.59
CA PRO A 181 -11.27 2.25 9.80
C PRO A 181 -12.14 3.02 8.81
N LEU A 182 -12.23 2.57 7.57
CA LEU A 182 -12.96 3.25 6.49
C LEU A 182 -12.43 4.65 6.13
N THR A 183 -11.23 5.04 6.57
CA THR A 183 -10.59 6.31 6.15
C THR A 183 -10.50 6.42 4.63
N ILE A 184 -10.65 7.65 4.15
CA ILE A 184 -10.56 7.99 2.73
C ILE A 184 -9.42 8.97 2.45
N GLY A 185 -8.91 8.94 1.23
CA GLY A 185 -8.02 9.98 0.73
C GLY A 185 -8.33 10.34 -0.71
N LEU A 186 -8.09 11.60 -1.06
CA LEU A 186 -8.38 12.18 -2.36
C LEU A 186 -7.14 12.87 -2.91
N TYR A 187 -6.71 12.44 -4.09
CA TYR A 187 -5.59 12.98 -4.82
C TYR A 187 -6.02 13.37 -6.21
N ALA A 188 -5.70 14.58 -6.63
CA ALA A 188 -5.96 15.00 -8.00
C ALA A 188 -4.85 15.90 -8.52
N ARG A 189 -4.45 15.66 -9.77
CA ARG A 189 -3.47 16.48 -10.48
C ARG A 189 -2.15 16.62 -9.71
N GLY A 190 -1.73 15.55 -9.04
CA GLY A 190 -0.51 15.48 -8.23
C GLY A 190 -0.56 16.21 -6.89
N VAL A 191 -1.76 16.58 -6.41
CA VAL A 191 -1.96 17.27 -5.13
C VAL A 191 -2.74 16.35 -4.18
N ASP A 192 -2.31 16.30 -2.92
CA ASP A 192 -3.07 15.74 -1.81
C ASP A 192 -4.17 16.72 -1.39
N LEU A 193 -5.42 16.40 -1.70
CA LEU A 193 -6.57 17.26 -1.42
C LEU A 193 -7.26 16.93 -0.10
N LEU A 194 -7.01 15.73 0.43
CA LEU A 194 -7.59 15.27 1.69
C LEU A 194 -6.51 14.55 2.49
N PRO A 195 -5.49 15.31 2.98
CA PRO A 195 -4.38 14.72 3.69
C PRO A 195 -4.85 14.12 5.01
N ASP A 196 -4.18 13.05 5.41
CA ASP A 196 -4.32 12.46 6.74
C ASP A 196 -3.12 12.85 7.61
N LEU A 197 -3.29 12.91 8.93
CA LEU A 197 -2.22 13.18 9.87
C LEU A 197 -1.09 12.16 9.74
N GLY A 198 -1.43 10.89 9.49
CA GLY A 198 -0.53 9.80 9.16
C GLY A 198 0.43 9.39 10.29
N TYR A 199 1.72 9.25 9.96
CA TYR A 199 2.70 8.68 10.89
C TYR A 199 2.89 9.56 12.15
N PRO A 200 2.85 8.99 13.38
CA PRO A 200 3.00 9.75 14.62
C PRO A 200 4.33 10.51 14.68
N LYS A 201 4.28 11.83 14.87
CA LYS A 201 5.45 12.69 14.74
C LYS A 201 6.35 12.68 15.97
N THR A 202 5.77 12.81 17.17
CA THR A 202 6.55 12.86 18.42
C THR A 202 6.30 11.66 19.33
N TRP A 203 5.27 10.86 19.07
CA TRP A 203 4.84 9.71 19.89
C TRP A 203 4.32 10.05 21.30
N ASP A 204 4.47 11.28 21.78
CA ASP A 204 4.03 11.72 23.10
C ASP A 204 2.52 11.57 23.30
N TYR A 205 1.74 11.84 22.24
CA TYR A 205 0.28 11.82 22.25
C TYR A 205 -0.29 10.86 21.22
N ARG A 206 0.44 9.76 20.93
CA ARG A 206 0.07 8.80 19.89
C ARG A 206 -1.39 8.38 20.02
N TRP A 207 -1.80 7.88 21.19
CA TRP A 207 -3.16 7.32 21.36
C TRP A 207 -4.22 8.39 21.59
N GLN A 208 -3.84 9.52 22.18
CA GLN A 208 -4.74 10.62 22.50
C GLN A 208 -5.09 11.45 21.27
N TYR A 209 -4.14 11.58 20.32
CA TYR A 209 -4.24 12.45 19.17
C TYR A 209 -3.90 11.74 17.86
N ASP A 210 -2.65 11.29 17.66
CA ASP A 210 -2.20 10.85 16.33
C ASP A 210 -2.98 9.66 15.76
N SER A 211 -3.34 8.71 16.62
CA SER A 211 -4.11 7.51 16.31
C SER A 211 -5.59 7.64 16.68
N ASN A 212 -6.06 8.82 17.06
CA ASN A 212 -7.45 9.05 17.42
C ASN A 212 -8.31 9.15 16.15
N SER A 213 -9.48 8.53 16.13
CA SER A 213 -10.37 8.58 14.96
C SER A 213 -10.82 9.97 14.53
N LEU A 214 -10.74 10.97 15.42
CA LEU A 214 -10.99 12.37 15.10
C LEU A 214 -9.86 13.05 14.31
N ALA A 215 -8.68 12.44 14.24
CA ALA A 215 -7.53 12.94 13.47
C ALA A 215 -7.47 12.39 12.04
N HIS A 216 -8.40 11.50 11.68
CA HIS A 216 -8.42 10.81 10.39
C HIS A 216 -9.69 11.15 9.59
N ASN A 217 -9.63 10.93 8.28
CA ASN A 217 -10.76 11.14 7.37
C ASN A 217 -11.79 9.99 7.46
N THR A 218 -12.25 9.68 8.68
CA THR A 218 -13.23 8.63 8.99
C THR A 218 -14.43 9.17 9.80
N ILE A 219 -15.40 8.31 10.09
CA ILE A 219 -16.50 8.60 11.01
C ILE A 219 -16.14 8.13 12.41
N THR A 220 -16.34 9.00 13.39
CA THR A 220 -16.33 8.66 14.82
C THR A 220 -17.76 8.62 15.33
N ILE A 221 -18.14 7.58 16.09
CA ILE A 221 -19.47 7.50 16.71
C ILE A 221 -19.38 7.89 18.18
N ASP A 222 -20.21 8.86 18.60
CA ASP A 222 -20.33 9.31 20.00
C ASP A 222 -18.99 9.65 20.68
N GLU A 223 -18.04 10.18 19.90
CA GLU A 223 -16.67 10.51 20.36
C GLU A 223 -15.89 9.30 20.91
N THR A 224 -16.26 8.09 20.50
CA THR A 224 -15.62 6.85 20.95
C THR A 224 -14.65 6.30 19.92
N GLN A 225 -13.64 5.60 20.43
CA GLN A 225 -12.54 5.10 19.60
C GLN A 225 -12.85 3.69 19.05
N PRO A 226 -12.45 3.42 17.80
CA PRO A 226 -12.57 2.10 17.22
C PRO A 226 -11.66 1.10 17.94
N ALA A 227 -12.10 -0.16 17.99
CA ALA A 227 -11.33 -1.30 18.47
C ALA A 227 -10.52 -1.93 17.34
N ARG A 228 -9.35 -2.47 17.70
CA ARG A 228 -8.47 -3.20 16.79
C ARG A 228 -8.97 -4.62 16.57
N GLU A 229 -9.93 -4.79 15.67
CA GLU A 229 -10.64 -6.05 15.48
C GLU A 229 -10.73 -6.46 14.01
N ILE A 230 -10.87 -7.76 13.78
CA ILE A 230 -11.12 -8.30 12.44
C ILE A 230 -12.63 -8.26 12.19
N GLY A 231 -13.01 -7.62 11.10
CA GLY A 231 -14.42 -7.53 10.68
C GLY A 231 -14.62 -6.70 9.43
N ASN A 232 -13.58 -6.60 8.61
CA ASN A 232 -13.59 -5.83 7.38
C ASN A 232 -14.13 -6.66 6.20
N LEU A 233 -14.81 -5.99 5.27
CA LEU A 233 -15.38 -6.64 4.09
C LEU A 233 -15.53 -5.62 2.95
N GLY A 234 -14.93 -5.90 1.80
CA GLY A 234 -15.28 -5.28 0.54
C GLY A 234 -16.60 -5.87 0.02
N ARG A 235 -17.58 -5.03 -0.31
CA ARG A 235 -18.94 -5.46 -0.69
C ARG A 235 -19.26 -5.24 -2.15
N LEU A 236 -18.75 -4.14 -2.72
CA LEU A 236 -18.94 -3.78 -4.12
C LEU A 236 -17.67 -3.11 -4.61
N PHE A 237 -17.11 -3.58 -5.71
CA PHE A 237 -16.10 -2.86 -6.47
C PHE A 237 -16.46 -2.96 -7.95
N ALA A 238 -16.65 -1.83 -8.61
CA ALA A 238 -16.99 -1.79 -10.02
C ALA A 238 -16.47 -0.53 -10.70
N VAL A 239 -16.17 -0.65 -11.98
CA VAL A 239 -15.85 0.47 -12.87
C VAL A 239 -16.60 0.23 -14.16
N GLU A 240 -17.48 1.15 -14.52
CA GLU A 240 -18.26 1.10 -15.76
C GLU A 240 -18.50 2.53 -16.26
N ASP A 241 -18.20 2.80 -17.53
CA ASP A 241 -18.48 4.07 -18.21
C ASP A 241 -18.09 5.34 -17.43
N GLY A 242 -16.90 5.34 -16.81
CA GLY A 242 -16.39 6.47 -16.03
C GLY A 242 -17.00 6.60 -14.62
N VAL A 243 -17.81 5.64 -14.19
CA VAL A 243 -18.29 5.52 -12.80
C VAL A 243 -17.49 4.44 -12.10
N HIS A 244 -16.83 4.83 -11.00
CA HIS A 244 -15.98 3.98 -10.19
C HIS A 244 -16.58 3.91 -8.79
N VAL A 245 -16.84 2.71 -8.28
CA VAL A 245 -17.50 2.55 -6.97
C VAL A 245 -16.75 1.55 -6.10
N ILE A 246 -16.64 1.88 -4.81
CA ILE A 246 -16.31 0.95 -3.75
C ILE A 246 -17.33 1.09 -2.62
N THR A 247 -17.85 -0.05 -2.15
CA THR A 247 -18.50 -0.16 -0.85
C THR A 247 -17.71 -1.11 0.01
N ALA A 248 -17.37 -0.68 1.23
CA ALA A 248 -16.74 -1.54 2.22
C ALA A 248 -17.32 -1.29 3.62
N SER A 249 -17.36 -2.35 4.42
CA SER A 249 -17.80 -2.32 5.82
C SER A 249 -16.68 -2.74 6.77
N HIS A 250 -16.77 -2.29 8.01
CA HIS A 250 -15.89 -2.69 9.10
C HIS A 250 -16.72 -2.95 10.38
N GLN A 251 -16.15 -3.62 11.38
CA GLN A 251 -16.74 -3.75 12.71
C GLN A 251 -15.85 -3.09 13.78
N PRO A 252 -15.72 -1.76 13.79
CA PRO A 252 -14.81 -1.09 14.72
C PRO A 252 -15.36 -0.97 16.15
N TYR A 253 -16.66 -1.18 16.39
CA TYR A 253 -17.29 -0.95 17.70
C TYR A 253 -17.87 -2.22 18.33
N VAL A 254 -17.18 -3.36 18.19
CA VAL A 254 -17.68 -4.67 18.68
C VAL A 254 -17.87 -4.72 20.19
N HIS A 255 -17.11 -3.93 20.95
CA HIS A 255 -17.21 -3.85 22.42
C HIS A 255 -18.29 -2.85 22.88
N GLY A 256 -19.06 -2.32 21.94
CA GLY A 256 -19.98 -1.20 22.16
C GLY A 256 -19.29 0.15 22.00
N ILE A 257 -20.11 1.20 21.98
CA ILE A 257 -19.69 2.59 21.81
C ILE A 257 -19.56 3.23 23.20
N ARG A 258 -20.68 3.59 23.81
CA ARG A 258 -20.83 3.95 25.23
C ARG A 258 -22.12 3.35 25.76
N LYS A 259 -22.23 3.20 27.09
CA LYS A 259 -23.36 2.50 27.74
C LYS A 259 -24.75 3.03 27.34
N SER A 260 -24.86 4.33 27.01
CA SER A 260 -26.10 4.99 26.59
C SER A 260 -26.27 5.10 25.07
N ALA A 261 -25.28 4.68 24.28
CA ALA A 261 -25.36 4.79 22.82
C ALA A 261 -26.30 3.72 22.25
N PRO A 262 -27.03 4.05 21.18
CA PRO A 262 -27.70 3.01 20.40
C PRO A 262 -26.68 2.02 19.86
N LYS A 263 -27.11 0.78 19.65
CA LYS A 263 -26.29 -0.25 19.03
C LYS A 263 -25.91 0.20 17.61
N ASN A 264 -24.64 0.02 17.25
CA ASN A 264 -24.19 0.17 15.87
C ASN A 264 -24.35 -1.17 15.15
N ASP A 265 -25.32 -1.25 14.24
CA ASP A 265 -25.56 -2.45 13.44
C ASP A 265 -24.80 -2.43 12.11
N LEU A 266 -24.34 -1.27 11.63
CA LEU A 266 -23.65 -1.12 10.34
C LEU A 266 -22.67 0.05 10.35
N PHE A 267 -21.39 -0.26 10.13
CA PHE A 267 -20.35 0.72 9.82
C PHE A 267 -19.84 0.45 8.40
N GLU A 268 -20.41 1.16 7.43
CA GLU A 268 -20.17 0.97 6.00
C GLU A 268 -19.97 2.32 5.31
N ARG A 269 -19.08 2.33 4.32
CA ARG A 269 -18.82 3.50 3.49
C ARG A 269 -18.87 3.09 2.03
N THR A 270 -19.66 3.83 1.26
CA THR A 270 -19.67 3.78 -0.19
C THR A 270 -19.07 5.07 -0.73
N THR A 271 -18.14 4.94 -1.66
CA THR A 271 -17.59 6.07 -2.40
C THR A 271 -17.76 5.82 -3.88
N VAL A 272 -18.21 6.85 -4.60
CA VAL A 272 -18.41 6.83 -6.04
C VAL A 272 -17.59 7.97 -6.65
N MET A 273 -16.60 7.65 -7.48
CA MET A 273 -15.92 8.64 -8.31
C MET A 273 -16.55 8.61 -9.71
N VAL A 274 -16.96 9.77 -10.23
CA VAL A 274 -17.60 9.91 -11.53
C VAL A 274 -16.77 10.84 -12.41
N ASP A 275 -16.27 10.32 -13.52
CA ASP A 275 -15.64 11.13 -14.56
C ASP A 275 -16.70 11.90 -15.34
N VAL A 276 -16.55 13.22 -15.37
CA VAL A 276 -17.39 14.11 -16.20
C VAL A 276 -16.81 14.22 -17.60
N ASP A 277 -15.47 14.29 -17.66
CA ASP A 277 -14.67 14.26 -18.88
C ASP A 277 -13.21 13.90 -18.55
N SER A 278 -12.31 14.03 -19.52
CA SER A 278 -10.88 13.72 -19.36
C SER A 278 -10.15 14.58 -18.31
N GLU A 279 -10.77 15.64 -17.80
CA GLU A 279 -10.19 16.66 -16.92
C GLU A 279 -10.90 16.82 -15.58
N ARG A 280 -12.21 16.54 -15.53
CA ARG A 280 -13.09 16.83 -14.41
C ARG A 280 -13.74 15.56 -13.87
N SER A 281 -13.88 15.48 -12.56
CA SER A 281 -14.53 14.37 -11.87
C SER A 281 -15.24 14.85 -10.61
N TYR A 282 -16.23 14.08 -10.17
CA TYR A 282 -16.82 14.17 -8.83
C TYR A 282 -16.42 12.94 -8.01
N VAL A 283 -16.42 13.11 -6.69
CA VAL A 283 -16.23 12.06 -5.69
C VAL A 283 -17.25 12.27 -4.59
#